data_AF-A0A8J7Y4J9-F1
#
_entry.id   AF-A0A8J7Y4J9-F1
#
_cell.length_a   1.000
_cell.length_b   1.000
_cell.length_c   1.000
_cell.angle_alpha   90.00
_cell.angle_beta   90.00
_cell.angle_gamma   90.00
#
_symmetry.space_group_name_H-M   'P 1'
#
loop_
_entity.id
_entity.type
_entity.pdbx_description
1 polymer ?
#
loop_
_entity_poly.entity_id
_entity_poly.type
_entity_poly.pdbx_seq_one_letter_code
_entity_poly.pdbx_strand_id
1 'polypeptide(L)'
;KLERIRIVERKKDVGTKVYEKFWDSMFDCFQVIRAAIGAEISDSLFGHKNNIVVEGYCDKVYLETLANYLKNRKRKTIDLDKLMIIGAGGADKIPSLMAWHKAEKYNTIGVLDSDRKAHNVISAIERKFQNVDVNNDILKLNEIDESLEGTQLEIEDLFGEEFFLEAVNDAYQDIFRSKLDCSKIEIGEFPKHGLTIERYSRLFKDRNLGGFDKLKVAQKIKELLTEEKIHEELMQDTMDNFEKLFVKIIEKFEGKQAEVGISP
;
A
#
# COMPACT_ATOMS: atom_id res chain seq x y z
N LYS A 1 -7.75 -16.41 9.31
CA LYS A 1 -7.09 -15.32 8.56
C LYS A 1 -7.98 -14.91 7.39
N LEU A 2 -8.09 -13.61 7.12
CA LEU A 2 -8.98 -13.05 6.10
C LEU A 2 -8.72 -13.62 4.71
N GLU A 3 -7.50 -14.10 4.43
CA GLU A 3 -7.18 -14.78 3.17
C GLU A 3 -7.92 -16.08 2.86
N ARG A 4 -8.68 -16.64 3.81
CA ARG A 4 -9.58 -17.77 3.56
C ARG A 4 -10.99 -17.36 3.14
N ILE A 5 -11.31 -16.07 3.20
CA ILE A 5 -12.61 -15.55 2.80
C ILE A 5 -12.66 -15.48 1.27
N ARG A 6 -13.83 -15.79 0.71
CA ARG A 6 -14.14 -15.70 -0.72
C ARG A 6 -15.39 -14.87 -0.88
N ILE A 7 -15.34 -13.83 -1.72
CA ILE A 7 -16.53 -13.08 -2.09
C ILE A 7 -17.24 -13.89 -3.18
N VAL A 8 -18.54 -14.11 -3.00
CA VAL A 8 -19.37 -14.82 -3.96
C VAL A 8 -20.44 -13.87 -4.47
N GLU A 9 -20.40 -13.55 -5.76
CA GLU A 9 -21.33 -12.62 -6.41
C GLU A 9 -22.09 -13.35 -7.50
N ARG A 10 -23.41 -13.12 -7.57
CA ARG A 10 -24.22 -13.60 -8.69
C ARG A 10 -24.30 -12.52 -9.76
N LYS A 11 -23.71 -12.77 -10.93
CA LYS A 11 -23.78 -11.87 -12.08
C LYS A 11 -24.85 -12.35 -13.05
N LYS A 12 -25.66 -11.41 -13.55
CA LYS A 12 -26.60 -11.65 -14.64
C LYS A 12 -25.80 -12.19 -15.83
N ASP A 13 -26.29 -13.26 -16.45
CA ASP A 13 -25.75 -13.89 -17.66
C ASP A 13 -24.37 -14.58 -17.55
N VAL A 14 -23.72 -14.54 -16.37
CA VAL A 14 -22.42 -15.20 -16.11
C VAL A 14 -22.52 -16.30 -15.05
N GLY A 15 -23.55 -16.26 -14.20
CA GLY A 15 -23.75 -17.21 -13.10
C GLY A 15 -23.09 -16.75 -11.79
N THR A 16 -22.72 -17.71 -10.93
CA THR A 16 -22.06 -17.42 -9.65
C THR A 16 -20.56 -17.28 -9.86
N LYS A 17 -20.00 -16.12 -9.53
CA LYS A 17 -18.57 -15.86 -9.58
C LYS A 17 -18.00 -15.90 -8.16
N VAL A 18 -16.99 -16.74 -7.97
CA VAL A 18 -16.20 -16.79 -6.73
C VAL A 18 -14.94 -15.97 -6.95
N TYR A 19 -14.75 -14.94 -6.15
CA TYR A 19 -13.53 -14.15 -6.15
C TYR A 19 -12.58 -14.72 -5.11
N GLU A 20 -11.46 -15.25 -5.57
CA GLU A 20 -10.32 -15.61 -4.70
C GLU A 20 -9.59 -14.36 -4.18
N LYS A 21 -9.69 -13.27 -4.95
CA LYS A 21 -9.04 -11.99 -4.69
C LYS A 21 -9.88 -11.15 -3.73
N PHE A 22 -9.97 -11.55 -2.47
CA PHE A 22 -10.60 -10.73 -1.43
C PHE A 22 -9.96 -9.33 -1.31
N TRP A 23 -8.74 -9.17 -1.83
CA TRP A 23 -7.96 -7.94 -1.85
C TRP A 23 -8.35 -6.93 -2.94
N ASP A 24 -9.10 -7.31 -3.98
CA ASP A 24 -9.46 -6.39 -5.08
C ASP A 24 -10.53 -5.36 -4.66
N SER A 25 -11.31 -5.65 -3.61
CA SER A 25 -12.24 -4.69 -3.02
C SER A 25 -12.50 -5.04 -1.55
N MET A 26 -11.51 -4.78 -0.70
CA MET A 26 -11.59 -5.13 0.71
C MET A 26 -12.71 -4.37 1.43
N PHE A 27 -13.04 -3.15 0.99
CA PHE A 27 -14.20 -2.38 1.46
C PHE A 27 -15.54 -3.12 1.21
N ASP A 28 -15.76 -3.60 -0.01
CA ASP A 28 -16.99 -4.34 -0.35
C ASP A 28 -17.05 -5.66 0.44
N CYS A 29 -15.90 -6.30 0.64
CA CYS A 29 -15.80 -7.50 1.48
C CYS A 29 -16.21 -7.21 2.93
N PHE A 30 -15.72 -6.11 3.52
CA PHE A 30 -16.07 -5.73 4.89
C PHE A 30 -17.55 -5.41 5.04
N GLN A 31 -18.13 -4.67 4.09
CA GLN A 31 -19.57 -4.37 4.05
C GLN A 31 -20.41 -5.66 4.06
N VAL A 32 -20.05 -6.62 3.22
CA VAL A 32 -20.75 -7.91 3.12
C VAL A 32 -20.60 -8.75 4.39
N ILE A 33 -19.38 -8.86 4.94
CA ILE A 33 -19.16 -9.64 6.17
C ILE A 33 -19.94 -9.01 7.32
N ARG A 34 -19.88 -7.69 7.48
CA ARG A 34 -20.60 -6.95 8.51
C ARG A 34 -22.12 -7.12 8.39
N ALA A 35 -22.67 -7.06 7.17
CA ALA A 35 -24.09 -7.32 6.94
C ALA A 35 -24.50 -8.76 7.32
N ALA A 36 -23.58 -9.73 7.19
CA ALA A 36 -23.85 -11.14 7.47
C ALA A 36 -23.73 -11.51 8.96
N ILE A 37 -22.78 -10.93 9.70
CA ILE A 37 -22.49 -11.33 11.10
C ILE A 37 -22.84 -10.26 12.13
N GLY A 38 -23.31 -9.09 11.70
CA GLY A 38 -23.63 -7.96 12.56
C GLY A 38 -22.41 -7.11 12.92
N ALA A 39 -22.63 -5.81 13.10
CA ALA A 39 -21.60 -4.80 13.34
C ALA A 39 -20.72 -5.13 14.56
N GLU A 40 -21.31 -5.48 15.70
CA GLU A 40 -20.53 -5.71 16.93
C GLU A 40 -19.54 -6.89 16.81
N ILE A 41 -19.97 -7.98 16.17
CA ILE A 41 -19.14 -9.18 15.97
C ILE A 41 -18.09 -8.92 14.88
N SER A 42 -18.45 -8.20 13.81
CA SER A 42 -17.49 -7.80 12.79
C SER A 42 -16.41 -6.90 13.35
N ASP A 43 -16.76 -5.92 14.18
CA ASP A 43 -15.82 -4.94 14.70
C ASP A 43 -14.83 -5.61 15.68
N SER A 44 -15.29 -6.61 16.44
CA SER A 44 -14.42 -7.49 17.23
C SER A 44 -13.49 -8.37 16.38
N LEU A 45 -13.91 -8.78 15.19
CA LEU A 45 -13.13 -9.64 14.28
C LEU A 45 -12.14 -8.85 13.42
N PHE A 46 -12.44 -7.60 13.11
CA PHE A 46 -11.60 -6.69 12.32
C PHE A 46 -10.73 -5.77 13.20
N GLY A 47 -11.02 -5.70 14.50
CA GLY A 47 -10.03 -5.87 15.55
C GLY A 47 -9.02 -4.74 15.82
N HIS A 48 -9.00 -3.64 15.08
CA HIS A 48 -8.16 -2.49 15.43
C HIS A 48 -8.91 -1.16 15.33
N LYS A 49 -8.91 -0.39 16.43
CA LYS A 49 -9.43 1.00 16.42
C LYS A 49 -8.60 1.90 15.50
N ASN A 50 -7.33 1.57 15.29
CA ASN A 50 -6.41 2.30 14.42
C ASN A 50 -6.27 1.57 13.08
N ASN A 51 -6.46 2.29 11.97
CA ASN A 51 -6.41 1.73 10.62
C ASN A 51 -5.62 2.64 9.68
N ILE A 52 -4.85 2.04 8.78
CA ILE A 52 -4.20 2.73 7.66
C ILE A 52 -4.88 2.26 6.38
N VAL A 53 -5.38 3.19 5.58
CA VAL A 53 -5.96 2.91 4.27
C VAL A 53 -4.96 3.31 3.20
N VAL A 54 -4.62 2.38 2.31
CA VAL A 54 -3.73 2.59 1.14
C VAL A 54 -4.49 2.28 -0.15
N GLU A 55 -3.97 2.72 -1.30
CA GLU A 55 -4.67 2.55 -2.59
C GLU A 55 -4.84 1.09 -2.97
N GLY A 56 -3.75 0.32 -2.93
CA GLY A 56 -3.68 -1.03 -3.46
C GLY A 56 -3.29 -2.10 -2.44
N TYR A 57 -3.48 -3.35 -2.84
CA TYR A 57 -3.01 -4.49 -2.06
C TYR A 57 -1.48 -4.59 -2.00
N CYS A 58 -0.79 -4.23 -3.07
CA CYS A 58 0.67 -4.23 -3.09
C CYS A 58 1.23 -3.26 -2.04
N ASP A 59 0.66 -2.06 -1.94
CA ASP A 59 1.03 -1.03 -0.97
C ASP A 59 0.89 -1.55 0.46
N LYS A 60 -0.21 -2.27 0.74
CA LYS A 60 -0.40 -2.98 2.00
C LYS A 60 0.72 -3.99 2.25
N VAL A 61 1.06 -4.82 1.26
CA VAL A 61 2.12 -5.82 1.37
C VAL A 61 3.46 -5.16 1.67
N TYR A 62 3.78 -4.04 1.02
CA TYR A 62 5.02 -3.28 1.28
C TYR A 62 5.07 -2.77 2.71
N LEU A 63 4.02 -2.07 3.16
CA LEU A 63 3.99 -1.50 4.51
C LEU A 63 4.05 -2.59 5.59
N GLU A 64 3.32 -3.69 5.45
CA GLU A 64 3.38 -4.81 6.41
C GLU A 64 4.77 -5.46 6.45
N THR A 65 5.38 -5.65 5.27
CA THR A 65 6.71 -6.27 5.15
C THR A 65 7.78 -5.37 5.77
N LEU A 66 7.79 -4.09 5.40
CA LEU A 66 8.80 -3.14 5.84
C LEU A 66 8.62 -2.75 7.31
N ALA A 67 7.40 -2.73 7.82
CA ALA A 67 7.19 -2.52 9.25
C ALA A 67 7.84 -3.63 10.08
N ASN A 68 7.64 -4.90 9.69
CA ASN A 68 8.32 -6.01 10.37
C ASN A 68 9.84 -5.97 10.19
N TYR A 69 10.32 -5.67 8.98
CA TYR A 69 11.75 -5.62 8.67
C TYR A 69 12.47 -4.52 9.49
N LEU A 70 11.87 -3.33 9.61
CA LEU A 70 12.39 -2.23 10.42
C LEU A 70 12.29 -2.52 11.93
N LYS A 71 11.20 -3.15 12.39
CA LYS A 71 11.00 -3.55 13.80
C LYS A 71 12.14 -4.47 14.26
N ASN A 72 12.54 -5.44 13.44
CA ASN A 72 13.65 -6.36 13.73
C ASN A 72 15.00 -5.65 13.83
N ARG A 73 15.15 -4.51 13.15
CA ARG A 73 16.36 -3.66 13.15
C ARG A 73 16.31 -2.53 14.18
N LYS A 74 15.29 -2.52 15.05
CA LYS A 74 15.08 -1.49 16.07
C LYS A 74 14.97 -0.08 15.49
N ARG A 75 14.56 0.04 14.23
CA ARG A 75 14.21 1.32 13.59
C ARG A 75 12.76 1.68 13.92
N LYS A 76 12.44 2.97 13.87
CA LYS A 76 11.07 3.45 14.10
C LYS A 76 10.17 2.94 13.00
N THR A 77 9.02 2.42 13.40
CA THR A 77 8.00 1.89 12.50
C THR A 77 6.67 1.79 13.21
N ILE A 78 5.61 1.54 12.43
CA ILE A 78 4.26 1.28 12.93
C ILE A 78 4.18 -0.07 13.65
N ASP A 79 3.31 -0.17 14.65
CA ASP A 79 3.09 -1.39 15.40
C ASP A 79 1.88 -2.16 14.84
N LEU A 80 2.15 -3.19 14.03
CA LEU A 80 1.12 -4.03 13.40
C LEU A 80 0.29 -4.84 14.41
N ASP A 81 0.71 -4.92 15.69
CA ASP A 81 -0.11 -5.52 16.75
C ASP A 81 -1.23 -4.56 17.23
N LYS A 82 -1.15 -3.27 16.88
CA LYS A 82 -2.06 -2.21 17.34
C LYS A 82 -2.87 -1.55 16.23
N LEU A 83 -2.59 -1.84 14.97
CA LEU A 83 -3.32 -1.28 13.83
C LEU A 83 -3.45 -2.26 12.67
N MET A 84 -4.40 -2.01 11.79
CA MET A 84 -4.58 -2.76 10.55
C MET A 84 -4.28 -1.91 9.31
N ILE A 85 -3.68 -2.53 8.28
CA ILE A 85 -3.51 -1.90 6.96
C ILE A 85 -4.55 -2.46 5.98
N ILE A 86 -5.23 -1.56 5.28
CA ILE A 86 -6.35 -1.83 4.39
C ILE A 86 -6.05 -1.30 3.00
N GLY A 87 -5.96 -2.19 2.01
CA GLY A 87 -5.95 -1.80 0.59
C GLY A 87 -7.37 -1.48 0.11
N ALA A 88 -7.60 -0.26 -0.38
CA ALA A 88 -8.90 0.19 -0.86
C ALA A 88 -9.31 -0.49 -2.18
N GLY A 89 -8.33 -0.92 -2.98
CA GLY A 89 -8.57 -1.47 -4.32
C GLY A 89 -8.80 -0.38 -5.36
N GLY A 90 -8.08 0.74 -5.22
CA GLY A 90 -8.15 1.93 -6.07
C GLY A 90 -8.25 3.23 -5.27
N ALA A 91 -7.54 4.28 -5.71
CA ALA A 91 -7.56 5.61 -5.09
C ALA A 91 -8.97 6.21 -4.99
N ASP A 92 -9.82 5.93 -5.98
CA ASP A 92 -11.20 6.42 -6.07
C ASP A 92 -12.13 5.90 -4.97
N LYS A 93 -11.77 4.78 -4.33
CA LYS A 93 -12.52 4.17 -3.22
C LYS A 93 -12.12 4.70 -1.86
N ILE A 94 -10.95 5.34 -1.73
CA ILE A 94 -10.44 5.87 -0.46
C ILE A 94 -11.41 6.87 0.18
N PRO A 95 -11.97 7.87 -0.54
CA PRO A 95 -12.86 8.86 0.07
C PRO A 95 -14.06 8.24 0.79
N SER A 96 -14.76 7.29 0.14
CA SER A 96 -15.91 6.61 0.73
C SER A 96 -15.54 5.70 1.90
N LEU A 97 -14.40 5.01 1.80
CA LEU A 97 -13.90 4.13 2.86
C LEU A 97 -13.50 4.96 4.10
N MET A 98 -12.81 6.07 3.92
CA MET A 98 -12.46 7.01 4.99
C MET A 98 -13.70 7.60 5.66
N ALA A 99 -14.70 8.03 4.87
CA ALA A 99 -15.93 8.59 5.40
C ALA A 99 -16.73 7.57 6.22
N TRP A 100 -16.81 6.31 5.74
CA TRP A 100 -17.42 5.21 6.47
C TRP A 100 -16.66 4.94 7.78
N HIS A 101 -15.32 4.84 7.73
CA HIS A 101 -14.50 4.63 8.91
C HIS A 101 -14.71 5.70 9.98
N LYS A 102 -14.80 6.97 9.56
CA LYS A 102 -15.08 8.09 10.46
C LYS A 102 -16.47 7.97 11.10
N ALA A 103 -17.49 7.59 10.33
CA ALA A 103 -18.85 7.39 10.84
C ALA A 103 -18.92 6.25 11.88
N GLU A 104 -18.14 5.19 11.67
CA GLU A 104 -17.97 4.08 12.62
C GLU A 104 -16.97 4.38 13.75
N LYS A 105 -16.45 5.62 13.82
CA LYS A 105 -15.51 6.09 14.85
C LYS A 105 -14.19 5.32 14.89
N TYR A 106 -13.76 4.74 13.77
CA TYR A 106 -12.40 4.22 13.63
C TYR A 106 -11.41 5.38 13.48
N ASN A 107 -10.29 5.28 14.18
CA ASN A 107 -9.15 6.15 13.98
C ASN A 107 -8.40 5.71 12.72
N THR A 108 -8.61 6.43 11.61
CA THR A 108 -8.11 6.00 10.31
C THR A 108 -7.24 7.08 9.67
N ILE A 109 -6.11 6.68 9.09
CA ILE A 109 -5.26 7.53 8.24
C ILE A 109 -5.27 6.96 6.82
N GLY A 110 -5.62 7.78 5.84
CA GLY A 110 -5.46 7.46 4.42
C GLY A 110 -4.06 7.86 3.97
N VAL A 111 -3.31 6.96 3.36
CA VAL A 111 -2.03 7.23 2.71
C VAL A 111 -2.27 7.24 1.20
N LEU A 112 -1.97 8.37 0.57
CA LEU A 112 -2.17 8.59 -0.86
C LEU A 112 -0.85 8.79 -1.56
N ASP A 113 -0.77 8.28 -2.79
CA ASP A 113 0.24 8.71 -3.75
C ASP A 113 0.14 10.24 -3.94
N SER A 114 1.22 10.88 -4.37
CA SER A 114 1.27 12.33 -4.63
C SER A 114 1.12 12.66 -6.12
N ASP A 115 0.42 11.80 -6.85
CA ASP A 115 0.18 11.93 -8.29
C ASP A 115 -1.02 12.86 -8.61
N ARG A 116 -1.41 12.94 -9.89
CA ARG A 116 -2.59 13.72 -10.30
C ARG A 116 -3.91 13.16 -9.74
N LYS A 117 -4.01 11.86 -9.45
CA LYS A 117 -5.23 11.25 -8.90
C LYS A 117 -5.42 11.67 -7.45
N ALA A 118 -4.35 11.89 -6.69
CA ALA A 118 -4.39 12.41 -5.32
C ALA A 118 -5.23 13.69 -5.22
N HIS A 119 -5.07 14.62 -6.17
CA HIS A 119 -5.83 15.86 -6.19
C HIS A 119 -7.34 15.62 -6.40
N ASN A 120 -7.71 14.65 -7.24
CA ASN A 120 -9.12 14.28 -7.45
C ASN A 120 -9.72 13.60 -6.21
N VAL A 121 -8.93 12.75 -5.53
CA VAL A 121 -9.32 12.09 -4.28
C VAL A 121 -9.56 13.12 -3.18
N ILE A 122 -8.63 14.04 -2.98
CA ILE A 122 -8.75 15.14 -2.00
C ILE A 122 -9.97 16.01 -2.33
N SER A 123 -10.10 16.45 -3.59
CA SER A 123 -11.26 17.25 -4.03
C SER A 123 -12.59 16.52 -3.80
N ALA A 124 -12.61 15.19 -3.95
CA ALA A 124 -13.80 14.38 -3.69
C ALA A 124 -14.10 14.30 -2.18
N ILE A 125 -13.08 14.17 -1.33
CA ILE A 125 -13.20 14.21 0.13
C ILE A 125 -13.81 15.56 0.56
N GLU A 126 -13.19 16.67 0.18
CA GLU A 126 -13.62 18.01 0.59
C GLU A 126 -15.05 18.34 0.13
N ARG A 127 -15.43 17.89 -1.08
CA ARG A 127 -16.76 18.19 -1.64
C ARG A 127 -17.87 17.28 -1.15
N LYS A 128 -17.60 15.98 -0.96
CA LYS A 128 -18.63 14.96 -0.74
C LYS A 128 -18.63 14.37 0.67
N PHE A 129 -17.51 14.45 1.39
CA PHE A 129 -17.29 13.77 2.65
C PHE A 129 -16.76 14.74 3.70
N GLN A 130 -17.58 15.76 4.03
CA GLN A 130 -17.22 16.86 4.95
C GLN A 130 -16.82 16.41 6.36
N ASN A 131 -17.10 15.15 6.73
CA ASN A 131 -16.70 14.56 8.00
C ASN A 131 -15.25 14.05 8.02
N VAL A 132 -14.59 13.97 6.86
CA VAL A 132 -13.18 13.60 6.73
C VAL A 132 -12.36 14.88 6.60
N ASP A 133 -11.44 15.09 7.52
CA ASP A 133 -10.52 16.23 7.52
C ASP A 133 -9.27 15.85 6.73
N VAL A 134 -9.04 16.46 5.57
CA VAL A 134 -7.89 16.13 4.72
C VAL A 134 -6.56 16.34 5.46
N ASN A 135 -6.44 17.40 6.26
CA ASN A 135 -5.18 17.73 6.92
C ASN A 135 -4.84 16.72 8.03
N ASN A 136 -5.85 16.20 8.72
CA ASN A 136 -5.68 15.29 9.85
C ASN A 136 -5.81 13.82 9.45
N ASP A 137 -6.70 13.49 8.52
CA ASP A 137 -7.07 12.12 8.16
C ASP A 137 -6.29 11.57 6.95
N ILE A 138 -5.63 12.43 6.16
CA ILE A 138 -4.90 12.03 4.93
C ILE A 138 -3.41 12.41 5.04
N LEU A 139 -2.53 11.50 4.63
CA LEU A 139 -1.10 11.70 4.43
C LEU A 139 -0.77 11.50 2.95
N LYS A 140 -0.20 12.52 2.29
CA LYS A 140 0.36 12.35 0.95
C LYS A 140 1.83 11.92 1.06
N LEU A 141 2.30 11.06 0.15
CA LEU A 141 3.69 10.56 0.19
C LEU A 141 4.74 11.67 0.13
N ASN A 142 4.48 12.76 -0.59
CA ASN A 142 5.38 13.90 -0.64
C ASN A 142 5.42 14.78 0.61
N GLU A 143 4.66 14.43 1.67
CA GLU A 143 4.68 15.10 2.98
C GLU A 143 5.58 14.37 3.99
N ILE A 144 6.22 13.27 3.61
CA ILE A 144 7.08 12.49 4.51
C ILE A 144 8.42 13.16 4.80
N ASP A 145 8.86 14.06 3.91
CA ASP A 145 10.11 14.80 4.00
C ASP A 145 9.96 16.13 3.25
N GLU A 146 10.51 17.22 3.79
CA GLU A 146 10.44 18.56 3.17
C GLU A 146 11.10 18.59 1.79
N SER A 147 12.13 17.77 1.56
CA SER A 147 12.81 17.69 0.26
C SER A 147 11.94 17.09 -0.86
N LEU A 148 10.83 16.45 -0.51
CA LEU A 148 9.89 15.84 -1.44
C LEU A 148 8.72 16.77 -1.78
N GLU A 149 8.61 17.95 -1.17
CA GLU A 149 7.47 18.84 -1.39
C GLU A 149 7.26 19.16 -2.88
N GLY A 150 6.02 19.00 -3.35
CA GLY A 150 5.66 19.23 -4.75
C GLY A 150 6.09 18.13 -5.73
N THR A 151 6.81 17.10 -5.29
CA THR A 151 7.15 15.94 -6.12
C THR A 151 5.95 15.01 -6.29
N GLN A 152 5.91 14.33 -7.45
CA GLN A 152 4.99 13.21 -7.69
C GLN A 152 5.67 11.92 -7.24
N LEU A 153 4.97 11.13 -6.44
CA LEU A 153 5.48 9.89 -5.86
C LEU A 153 4.36 8.85 -5.82
N GLU A 154 4.68 7.64 -6.20
CA GLU A 154 3.98 6.41 -5.83
C GLU A 154 4.73 5.73 -4.69
N ILE A 155 4.08 4.82 -3.95
CA ILE A 155 4.75 4.12 -2.84
C ILE A 155 6.00 3.33 -3.30
N GLU A 156 6.05 2.93 -4.57
CA GLU A 156 7.21 2.25 -5.16
C GLU A 156 8.44 3.15 -5.25
N ASP A 157 8.25 4.46 -5.38
CA ASP A 157 9.35 5.42 -5.46
C ASP A 157 10.08 5.61 -4.13
N LEU A 158 9.54 5.05 -3.03
CA LEU A 158 10.21 5.03 -1.73
C LEU A 158 11.27 3.93 -1.63
N PHE A 159 11.26 2.94 -2.51
CA PHE A 159 12.29 1.90 -2.54
C PHE A 159 13.58 2.42 -3.17
N GLY A 160 14.72 2.01 -2.61
CA GLY A 160 16.02 2.18 -3.24
C GLY A 160 16.06 1.50 -4.61
N GLU A 161 16.64 2.19 -5.59
CA GLU A 161 16.60 1.78 -7.00
C GLU A 161 17.28 0.43 -7.22
N GLU A 162 18.46 0.22 -6.64
CA GLU A 162 19.19 -1.04 -6.69
C GLU A 162 18.38 -2.19 -6.09
N PHE A 163 17.78 -1.97 -4.91
CA PHE A 163 17.00 -3.01 -4.24
C PHE A 163 15.75 -3.39 -5.02
N PHE A 164 15.00 -2.40 -5.51
CA PHE A 164 13.80 -2.68 -6.28
C PHE A 164 14.14 -3.41 -7.58
N LEU A 165 15.24 -3.04 -8.23
CA LEU A 165 15.75 -3.75 -9.41
C LEU A 165 16.14 -5.19 -9.10
N GLU A 166 16.80 -5.45 -7.96
CA GLU A 166 17.13 -6.81 -7.53
C GLU A 166 15.86 -7.65 -7.34
N ALA A 167 14.84 -7.09 -6.69
CA ALA A 167 13.56 -7.77 -6.54
C ALA A 167 12.85 -8.05 -7.88
N VAL A 168 12.94 -7.12 -8.84
CA VAL A 168 12.43 -7.34 -10.20
C VAL A 168 13.22 -8.43 -10.91
N ASN A 169 14.55 -8.41 -10.81
CA ASN A 169 15.43 -9.41 -11.41
C ASN A 169 15.12 -10.81 -10.90
N ASP A 170 14.93 -10.98 -9.59
CA ASP A 170 14.57 -12.28 -9.02
C ASP A 170 13.13 -12.68 -9.38
N ALA A 171 12.19 -11.72 -9.39
CA ALA A 171 10.80 -11.99 -9.77
C ALA A 171 10.64 -12.40 -11.24
N TYR A 172 11.51 -11.94 -12.14
CA TYR A 172 11.39 -12.13 -13.59
C TYR A 172 12.53 -12.92 -14.22
N GLN A 173 13.39 -13.55 -13.43
CA GLN A 173 14.57 -14.29 -13.90
C GLN A 173 14.25 -15.26 -15.06
N ASP A 174 13.16 -16.04 -14.96
CA ASP A 174 12.77 -16.99 -16.02
C ASP A 174 12.33 -16.29 -17.31
N ILE A 175 11.66 -15.14 -17.20
CA ILE A 175 11.23 -14.33 -18.34
C ILE A 175 12.46 -13.70 -19.02
N PHE A 176 13.43 -13.22 -18.24
CA PHE A 176 14.67 -12.64 -18.78
C PHE A 176 15.51 -13.70 -19.49
N ARG A 177 15.69 -14.89 -18.89
CA ARG A 177 16.41 -16.00 -19.54
C ARG A 177 15.75 -16.43 -20.83
N SER A 178 14.42 -16.57 -20.83
CA SER A 178 13.70 -17.06 -22.02
C SER A 178 13.56 -16.04 -23.14
N LYS A 179 13.46 -14.74 -22.84
CA LYS A 179 13.20 -13.70 -23.85
C LYS A 179 14.40 -12.83 -24.23
N LEU A 180 15.35 -12.65 -23.32
CA LEU A 180 16.49 -11.74 -23.51
C LEU A 180 17.85 -12.46 -23.52
N ASP A 181 17.85 -13.78 -23.25
CA ASP A 181 19.09 -14.56 -23.07
C ASP A 181 20.03 -13.94 -22.01
N CYS A 182 19.44 -13.29 -21.01
CA CYS A 182 20.15 -12.72 -19.86
C CYS A 182 19.51 -13.16 -18.55
N SER A 183 20.26 -13.14 -17.45
CA SER A 183 19.74 -13.51 -16.13
C SER A 183 19.14 -12.34 -15.35
N LYS A 184 19.51 -11.11 -15.71
CA LYS A 184 19.13 -9.88 -14.99
C LYS A 184 19.28 -8.65 -15.90
N ILE A 185 18.62 -7.57 -15.50
CA ILE A 185 18.77 -6.23 -16.06
C ILE A 185 19.72 -5.46 -15.14
N GLU A 186 20.72 -4.79 -15.71
CA GLU A 186 21.65 -3.95 -14.95
C GLU A 186 21.08 -2.55 -14.73
N ILE A 187 21.47 -1.90 -13.63
CA ILE A 187 20.95 -0.56 -13.26
C ILE A 187 21.15 0.49 -14.36
N GLY A 188 22.26 0.41 -15.11
CA GLY A 188 22.54 1.31 -16.22
C GLY A 188 21.59 1.17 -17.41
N GLU A 189 20.85 0.07 -17.49
CA GLU A 189 19.83 -0.17 -18.53
C GLU A 189 18.44 0.32 -18.13
N PHE A 190 18.24 0.67 -16.84
CA PHE A 190 16.94 1.06 -16.31
C PHE A 190 16.60 2.51 -16.77
N PRO A 191 15.38 2.77 -17.30
CA PRO A 191 15.01 4.11 -17.76
C PRO A 191 15.14 5.13 -16.62
N LYS A 192 15.65 6.35 -16.86
CA LYS A 192 15.96 7.32 -15.76
C LYS A 192 14.84 8.28 -15.34
N HIS A 193 13.78 8.40 -16.15
CA HIS A 193 12.75 9.43 -15.95
C HIS A 193 11.36 8.80 -15.85
N GLY A 194 10.57 9.28 -14.88
CA GLY A 194 9.21 8.82 -14.58
C GLY A 194 9.11 8.17 -13.20
N LEU A 195 7.90 7.76 -12.83
CA LEU A 195 7.64 6.99 -11.61
C LEU A 195 8.12 5.54 -11.80
N THR A 196 8.45 4.86 -10.71
CA THR A 196 9.07 3.53 -10.72
C THR A 196 8.26 2.52 -11.54
N ILE A 197 6.96 2.41 -11.29
CA ILE A 197 6.09 1.48 -12.04
C ILE A 197 6.00 1.85 -13.52
N GLU A 198 5.95 3.15 -13.85
CA GLU A 198 5.93 3.62 -15.24
C GLU A 198 7.21 3.22 -15.98
N ARG A 199 8.37 3.40 -15.33
CA ARG A 199 9.70 3.05 -15.87
C ARG A 199 9.79 1.55 -16.18
N TYR A 200 9.37 0.69 -15.24
CA TYR A 200 9.35 -0.77 -15.47
C TYR A 200 8.34 -1.18 -16.55
N SER A 201 7.15 -0.58 -16.56
CA SER A 201 6.12 -0.87 -17.57
C SER A 201 6.62 -0.52 -18.98
N ARG A 202 7.32 0.61 -19.13
CA ARG A 202 7.96 1.03 -20.39
C ARG A 202 9.04 0.03 -20.81
N LEU A 203 9.96 -0.30 -19.90
CA LEU A 203 11.02 -1.28 -20.16
C LEU A 203 10.47 -2.63 -20.62
N PHE A 204 9.44 -3.14 -19.94
CA PHE A 204 8.81 -4.41 -20.27
C PHE A 204 8.13 -4.39 -21.63
N LYS A 205 7.49 -3.27 -21.98
CA LYS A 205 6.90 -3.07 -23.30
C LYS A 205 7.97 -3.01 -24.39
N ASP A 206 9.00 -2.20 -24.20
CA ASP A 206 10.07 -1.97 -25.18
C ASP A 206 10.87 -3.25 -25.46
N ARG A 207 11.06 -4.10 -24.43
CA ARG A 207 11.74 -5.40 -24.54
C ARG A 207 10.80 -6.58 -24.81
N ASN A 208 9.52 -6.33 -25.10
CA ASN A 208 8.51 -7.36 -25.39
C ASN A 208 8.40 -8.47 -24.30
N LEU A 209 8.56 -8.07 -23.04
CA LEU A 209 8.56 -8.97 -21.88
C LEU A 209 7.15 -9.36 -21.43
N GLY A 210 6.14 -8.57 -21.83
CA GLY A 210 4.74 -8.74 -21.42
C GLY A 210 4.32 -7.59 -20.51
N GLY A 211 3.23 -7.78 -19.75
CA GLY A 211 2.81 -6.81 -18.74
C GLY A 211 3.69 -6.89 -17.50
N PHE A 212 4.03 -5.73 -16.92
CA PHE A 212 4.68 -5.68 -15.62
C PHE A 212 3.64 -5.95 -14.51
N ASP A 213 3.81 -7.04 -13.79
CA ASP A 213 2.98 -7.43 -12.66
C ASP A 213 3.57 -6.90 -11.35
N LYS A 214 2.96 -5.82 -10.83
CA LYS A 214 3.30 -5.19 -9.54
C LYS A 214 3.19 -6.16 -8.37
N LEU A 215 2.17 -7.02 -8.37
CA LEU A 215 1.93 -7.97 -7.28
C LEU A 215 3.02 -9.04 -7.22
N LYS A 216 3.50 -9.50 -8.39
CA LYS A 216 4.61 -10.45 -8.46
C LYS A 216 5.86 -9.89 -7.76
N VAL A 217 6.18 -8.63 -8.01
CA VAL A 217 7.34 -7.95 -7.38
C VAL A 217 7.08 -7.73 -5.89
N ALA A 218 5.87 -7.35 -5.49
CA ALA A 218 5.53 -7.20 -4.08
C ALA A 218 5.70 -8.48 -3.26
N GLN A 219 5.27 -9.62 -3.80
CA GLN A 219 5.49 -10.91 -3.14
C GLN A 219 6.97 -11.27 -3.09
N LYS A 220 7.73 -10.92 -4.13
CA LYS A 220 9.17 -11.17 -4.15
C LYS A 220 9.91 -10.32 -3.12
N ILE A 221 9.60 -9.03 -3.00
CA ILE A 221 10.12 -8.17 -1.93
C ILE A 221 9.81 -8.77 -0.56
N LYS A 222 8.57 -9.22 -0.33
CA LYS A 222 8.19 -9.88 0.91
C LYS A 222 9.03 -11.12 1.21
N GLU A 223 9.24 -11.99 0.22
CA GLU A 223 10.09 -13.18 0.35
C GLU A 223 11.53 -12.79 0.71
N LEU A 224 12.15 -11.89 -0.05
CA LEU A 224 13.54 -11.47 0.15
C LEU A 224 13.77 -10.88 1.55
N LEU A 225 12.85 -10.04 2.03
CA LEU A 225 12.96 -9.40 3.34
C LEU A 225 12.61 -10.35 4.50
N THR A 226 11.67 -11.27 4.31
CA THR A 226 11.32 -12.25 5.36
C THR A 226 12.41 -13.31 5.55
N GLU A 227 13.06 -13.69 4.45
CA GLU A 227 14.12 -14.71 4.46
C GLU A 227 15.52 -14.12 4.64
N GLU A 228 15.63 -12.80 4.84
CA GLU A 228 16.91 -12.07 4.99
C GLU A 228 17.90 -12.38 3.84
N LYS A 229 17.36 -12.49 2.62
CA LYS A 229 18.12 -12.81 1.38
C LYS A 229 18.61 -11.56 0.65
N ILE A 230 18.86 -10.47 1.38
CA ILE A 230 19.34 -9.21 0.80
C ILE A 230 20.48 -8.63 1.63
N HIS A 231 21.45 -8.02 0.95
CA HIS A 231 22.48 -7.24 1.63
C HIS A 231 21.87 -5.97 2.21
N GLU A 232 22.08 -5.74 3.51
CA GLU A 232 21.48 -4.61 4.22
C GLU A 232 21.89 -3.25 3.64
N GLU A 233 23.09 -3.15 3.06
CA GLU A 233 23.57 -1.93 2.38
C GLU A 233 22.65 -1.51 1.22
N LEU A 234 22.08 -2.47 0.47
CA LEU A 234 21.12 -2.19 -0.60
C LEU A 234 19.78 -1.66 -0.08
N MET A 235 19.50 -1.89 1.20
CA MET A 235 18.24 -1.53 1.84
C MET A 235 18.28 -0.18 2.53
N GLN A 236 19.43 0.50 2.61
CA GLN A 236 19.57 1.71 3.42
C GLN A 236 18.56 2.79 3.01
N ASP A 237 18.51 3.15 1.72
CA ASP A 237 17.58 4.17 1.21
C ASP A 237 16.11 3.76 1.40
N THR A 238 15.78 2.49 1.12
CA THR A 238 14.45 1.94 1.35
C THR A 238 14.06 2.09 2.83
N MET A 239 14.93 1.67 3.74
CA MET A 239 14.65 1.72 5.17
C MET A 239 14.51 3.16 5.66
N ASP A 240 15.34 4.08 5.17
CA ASP A 240 15.29 5.51 5.53
C ASP A 240 13.98 6.15 5.07
N ASN A 241 13.58 5.91 3.83
CA ASN A 241 12.34 6.46 3.25
C ASN A 241 11.10 5.91 3.95
N PHE A 242 11.03 4.60 4.20
CA PHE A 242 9.89 4.01 4.87
C PHE A 242 9.85 4.31 6.38
N GLU A 243 11.00 4.47 7.04
CA GLU A 243 11.02 4.98 8.43
C GLU A 243 10.41 6.39 8.49
N LYS A 244 10.76 7.29 7.56
CA LYS A 244 10.13 8.63 7.48
C LYS A 244 8.61 8.55 7.29
N LEU A 245 8.16 7.69 6.37
CA LEU A 245 6.73 7.45 6.15
C LEU A 245 6.04 6.96 7.45
N PHE A 246 6.61 5.96 8.12
CA PHE A 246 6.03 5.44 9.35
C PHE A 246 6.03 6.45 10.49
N VAL A 247 7.08 7.26 10.62
CA VAL A 247 7.13 8.36 11.59
C VAL A 247 6.00 9.36 11.32
N LYS A 248 5.79 9.78 10.08
CA LYS A 248 4.65 10.67 9.74
C LYS A 248 3.29 10.06 10.01
N ILE A 249 3.13 8.76 9.76
CA ILE A 249 1.89 8.04 10.10
C ILE A 249 1.65 8.07 11.61
N ILE A 250 2.69 7.81 12.42
CA ILE A 250 2.61 7.86 13.89
C ILE A 250 2.25 9.27 14.36
N GLU A 251 2.93 10.30 13.85
CA GLU A 251 2.66 11.71 14.16
C GLU A 251 1.18 12.08 13.89
N LYS A 252 0.61 11.64 12.76
CA LYS A 252 -0.82 11.88 12.47
C LYS A 252 -1.75 11.14 13.44
N PHE A 253 -1.44 9.91 13.81
CA PHE A 253 -2.24 9.18 14.79
C PHE A 253 -2.19 9.85 16.18
N GLU A 254 -1.03 10.34 16.60
CA GLU A 254 -0.84 11.07 17.87
C GLU A 254 -1.58 12.42 17.87
N GLY A 255 -1.49 13.19 16.78
CA GLY A 255 -2.25 14.44 16.61
C GLY A 255 -3.75 14.23 16.78
N LYS A 256 -4.29 13.14 16.22
CA LYS A 256 -5.71 12.79 16.36
C LYS A 256 -6.10 12.35 17.78
N GLN A 257 -5.21 11.72 18.53
CA GLN A 257 -5.48 11.36 19.93
C GLN A 257 -5.50 12.60 20.84
N ALA A 258 -4.60 13.56 20.58
CA ALA A 258 -4.55 14.83 21.30
C ALA A 258 -5.81 15.69 21.09
N GLU A 259 -6.39 15.70 19.89
CA GLU A 259 -7.66 16.41 19.59
C GLU A 259 -8.89 15.80 20.29
N VAL A 260 -8.87 14.51 20.61
CA VAL A 260 -9.98 13.78 21.25
C VAL A 260 -9.87 13.78 22.79
N GLY A 261 -8.80 14.34 23.36
CA GLY A 261 -8.63 14.47 24.81
C GLY A 261 -8.36 13.16 25.56
N ILE A 262 -7.82 12.15 24.87
CA ILE A 262 -7.41 10.89 25.49
C ILE A 262 -5.90 11.00 25.75
N SER A 263 -5.52 11.20 27.01
CA SER A 263 -4.11 11.13 27.45
C SER A 263 -3.55 9.70 27.28
N PRO A 264 -2.21 9.55 27.17
CA PRO A 264 -1.53 8.31 26.76
C PRO A 264 -1.93 7.04 27.51
#